data_AF-A0A957Q4X2-F1
#
_entry.id   AF-A0A957Q4X2-F1
#
_cell.length_a   1.000
_cell.length_b   1.000
_cell.length_c   1.000
_cell.angle_alpha   90.00
_cell.angle_beta   90.00
_cell.angle_gamma   90.00
#
_symmetry.space_group_name_H-M   'P 1'
#
loop_
_entity.id
_entity.type
_entity.pdbx_description
1 polymer ?
#
loop_
_entity_poly.entity_id
_entity_poly.type
_entity_poly.pdbx_seq_one_letter_code
_entity_poly.pdbx_strand_id
1 'polypeptide(L)' 'MSQPLDTLAPTFLAYLRAEQGNQDIDYTIPLTPLRGGFETQIYHFQLSGTHGAWAGPLILRLYPPRYGTR' A
#
# COMPACT_ATOMS: atom_id res chain seq x y z
N MET A 1 -13.88 7.68 6.45
CA MET A 1 -13.55 6.66 7.48
C MET A 1 -12.32 5.92 6.99
N SER A 2 -11.30 5.77 7.83
CA SER A 2 -10.11 4.97 7.55
C SER A 2 -10.51 3.52 7.37
N GLN A 3 -10.06 2.85 6.31
CA GLN A 3 -10.28 1.40 6.17
C GLN A 3 -9.40 0.68 7.21
N PRO A 4 -9.89 -0.37 7.90
CA PRO A 4 -9.07 -1.15 8.81
C PRO A 4 -7.86 -1.74 8.07
N LEU A 5 -6.68 -1.75 8.72
CA LEU A 5 -5.45 -2.27 8.12
C LEU A 5 -5.62 -3.72 7.63
N ASP A 6 -6.37 -4.52 8.39
CA ASP A 6 -6.68 -5.91 8.10
C ASP A 6 -7.47 -6.09 6.80
N THR A 7 -8.21 -5.06 6.36
CA THR A 7 -8.90 -5.05 5.07
C THR A 7 -8.06 -4.35 3.99
N LEU A 8 -7.33 -3.29 4.34
CA LEU A 8 -6.52 -2.52 3.41
C LEU A 8 -5.38 -3.37 2.81
N ALA A 9 -4.63 -4.10 3.65
CA ALA A 9 -3.47 -4.87 3.20
C ALA A 9 -3.79 -5.92 2.11
N PRO A 10 -4.80 -6.80 2.28
CA PRO A 10 -5.16 -7.76 1.24
C PRO A 10 -5.77 -7.10 0.00
N THR A 11 -6.61 -6.07 0.15
CA THR A 11 -7.19 -5.35 -1.00
C THR A 11 -6.11 -4.65 -1.84
N PHE A 12 -5.16 -4.00 -1.18
CA PHE A 12 -4.06 -3.33 -1.86
C PHE A 12 -3.12 -4.32 -2.57
N LEU A 13 -2.84 -5.47 -1.96
CA LEU A 13 -2.03 -6.51 -2.59
C LEU A 13 -2.71 -7.09 -3.84
N ALA A 14 -4.02 -7.34 -3.77
CA ALA A 14 -4.80 -7.79 -4.92
C ALA A 14 -4.79 -6.77 -6.06
N TYR A 15 -4.89 -5.48 -5.74
CA TYR A 15 -4.74 -4.40 -6.71
C TYR A 15 -3.36 -4.41 -7.37
N LEU A 16 -2.28 -4.49 -6.60
CA LEU A 16 -0.92 -4.54 -7.16
C LEU A 16 -0.69 -5.75 -8.07
N ARG A 17 -1.17 -6.94 -7.67
CA ARG A 17 -1.08 -8.16 -8.50
C ARG A 17 -1.80 -8.00 -9.84
N ALA A 18 -2.98 -7.37 -9.83
CA ALA A 18 -3.73 -7.08 -11.04
C ALA A 18 -3.01 -6.06 -11.93
N GLU A 19 -2.55 -4.95 -11.36
CA GLU A 19 -1.87 -3.87 -12.12
C GLU A 19 -0.54 -4.31 -12.73
N GLN A 20 0.22 -5.17 -12.03
CA GLN A 20 1.51 -5.66 -12.51
C GLN A 20 1.39 -6.96 -13.33
N GLY A 21 0.19 -7.55 -13.42
CA GLY A 21 -0.02 -8.84 -14.06
C GLY A 21 0.79 -9.99 -13.43
N ASN A 22 1.17 -9.87 -12.16
CA ASN A 22 2.04 -10.81 -11.47
C ASN A 22 1.40 -11.27 -10.15
N GLN A 23 1.02 -12.54 -10.08
CA GLN A 23 0.38 -13.15 -8.92
C GLN A 23 1.36 -13.50 -7.79
N ASP A 24 2.66 -13.55 -8.08
CA ASP A 24 3.70 -13.91 -7.12
C ASP A 24 4.15 -12.74 -6.24
N ILE A 25 3.57 -11.55 -6.45
CA ILE A 25 3.82 -10.39 -5.59
C ILE A 25 3.25 -10.68 -4.20
N ASP A 26 4.07 -10.53 -3.16
CA ASP A 26 3.66 -10.64 -1.76
C ASP A 26 4.37 -9.62 -0.89
N TYR A 27 3.95 -9.45 0.36
CA TYR A 27 4.65 -8.61 1.31
C TYR A 27 5.87 -9.34 1.88
N THR A 28 7.05 -8.76 1.68
CA THR A 28 8.24 -9.11 2.48
C THR A 28 8.21 -8.39 3.83
N ILE A 29 7.76 -7.13 3.83
CA ILE A 29 7.46 -6.34 5.03
C ILE A 29 6.00 -5.91 4.92
N PRO A 30 5.14 -6.22 5.92
CA PRO A 30 3.72 -5.91 5.87
C PRO A 30 3.48 -4.40 5.89
N LEU A 31 2.30 -3.96 5.44
CA LEU A 31 1.89 -2.56 5.60
C LEU A 31 1.92 -2.18 7.07
N THR A 32 2.87 -1.33 7.40
CA THR A 32 3.08 -0.88 8.77
C THR A 32 2.82 0.63 8.83
N PRO A 33 1.87 1.08 9.65
CA PRO A 33 1.54 2.49 9.75
C PRO A 33 2.73 3.28 10.28
N LEU A 34 3.11 4.35 9.59
CA LEU A 34 4.05 5.33 10.09
C LEU A 34 3.28 6.32 10.97
N ARG A 35 3.73 6.52 12.22
CA ARG A 35 3.12 7.50 13.13
C ARG A 35 3.49 8.92 12.68
N GLY A 36 2.50 9.70 12.27
CA GLY A 36 2.65 11.11 11.95
C GLY A 36 1.72 11.58 10.83
N GLY A 37 1.14 12.78 10.99
CA GLY A 37 0.23 13.41 10.05
C GLY A 37 -1.23 13.44 10.54
N PHE A 38 -1.81 14.64 10.61
CA PHE A 38 -3.20 14.84 11.05
C PHE A 38 -4.25 14.42 10.01
N GLU A 39 -3.86 14.36 8.73
CA GLU A 39 -4.82 14.18 7.63
C GLU A 39 -4.54 13.00 6.69
N THR A 40 -3.27 12.60 6.52
CA THR A 40 -2.89 11.54 5.57
C THR A 40 -2.43 10.31 6.32
N GLN A 41 -2.92 9.14 5.91
CA GLN A 41 -2.43 7.86 6.44
C GLN A 41 -1.24 7.41 5.59
N ILE A 42 -0.12 7.19 6.25
CA ILE A 42 1.13 6.80 5.60
C ILE A 42 1.53 5.43 6.12
N TYR A 43 1.88 4.53 5.21
CA TYR A 43 2.36 3.19 5.52
C TYR A 43 3.68 2.96 4.83
N HIS A 44 4.57 2.21 5.48
CA HIS A 44 5.74 1.64 4.82
C HIS A 44 5.55 0.13 4.65
N PHE A 45 6.12 -0.40 3.58
CA PHE A 45 6.05 -1.83 3.25
C PHE A 45 7.17 -2.19 2.26
N GLN A 46 7.34 -3.48 1.99
CA GLN A 46 8.25 -3.98 0.97
C GLN A 46 7.63 -5.20 0.30
N LEU A 47 7.85 -5.35 -1.00
CA LEU A 47 7.29 -6.43 -1.80
C LEU A 47 8.35 -7.45 -2.22
N SER A 48 7.97 -8.72 -2.26
CA SER A 48 8.66 -9.78 -3.00
C SER A 48 8.02 -9.94 -4.39
N GLY A 49 8.67 -10.68 -5.28
CA GLY A 49 8.15 -10.93 -6.63
C GLY A 49 8.13 -9.68 -7.53
N THR A 50 8.78 -8.59 -7.11
CA THR A 50 8.86 -7.34 -7.87
C THR A 50 10.30 -7.00 -8.25
N HIS A 51 10.47 -6.18 -9.28
CA HIS A 51 11.77 -5.76 -9.80
C HIS A 51 11.83 -4.24 -10.00
N GLY A 52 13.06 -3.73 -10.19
CA GLY A 52 13.30 -2.31 -10.45
C GLY A 52 12.85 -1.43 -9.28
N ALA A 53 12.07 -0.38 -9.58
CA ALA A 53 11.62 0.60 -8.60
C ALA A 53 10.76 0.02 -7.45
N TRP A 54 10.18 -1.17 -7.64
CA TRP A 54 9.31 -1.83 -6.67
C TRP A 54 10.05 -2.77 -5.71
N ALA A 55 11.31 -3.11 -6.00
CA ALA A 55 12.09 -4.08 -5.22
C ALA A 55 12.63 -3.53 -3.89
N GLY A 56 12.55 -2.22 -3.68
CA GLY A 56 13.02 -1.55 -2.47
C GLY A 56 11.90 -1.27 -1.46
N PRO A 57 12.21 -0.57 -0.35
CA PRO A 57 11.21 -0.04 0.57
C PRO A 57 10.25 0.93 -0.13
N LEU A 58 8.95 0.77 0.12
CA LEU A 58 7.88 1.54 -0.49
C LEU A 58 7.04 2.27 0.55
N ILE A 59 6.44 3.38 0.12
CA ILE A 59 5.53 4.19 0.93
C ILE A 59 4.16 4.26 0.25
N LEU A 60 3.10 3.90 0.99
CA LEU A 60 1.72 4.14 0.58
C LEU A 60 1.19 5.37 1.32
N ARG A 61 0.66 6.34 0.58
CA ARG A 61 0.01 7.53 1.13
C ARG A 61 -1.45 7.56 0.72
N LEU A 62 -2.35 7.39 1.69
CA LEU A 62 -3.79 7.46 1.48
C LEU A 62 -4.33 8.85 1.82
N TYR A 63 -4.85 9.52 0.80
CA TYR A 63 -5.53 10.80 0.95
C TYR A 63 -7.00 10.57 1.31
N PRO A 64 -7.57 11.36 2.24
CA PRO A 64 -8.97 11.22 2.56
C PRO A 64 -9.84 11.64 1.35
N PRO A 65 -11.08 11.12 1.23
CA PRO A 65 -11.96 11.32 0.07
C PRO A 65 -12.21 12.79 -0.28
N ARG A 66 -12.11 13.69 0.72
CA ARG A 66 -12.24 15.14 0.56
C ARG A 66 -11.17 15.77 -0.34
N TYR A 67 -10.09 15.05 -0.66
CA TYR A 67 -9.03 15.48 -1.57
C TYR A 67 -9.00 14.69 -2.89
N GLY A 68 -9.92 13.76 -3.12
CA GLY A 68 -10.02 13.04 -4.40
C GLY A 68 -10.84 13.83 -5.41
N THR A 69 -10.22 14.25 -6.52
CA THR A 69 -10.95 14.73 -7.70
C THR A 69 -11.86 13.61 -8.20
N ARG A 70 -13.13 13.95 -8.35
CA ARG A 70 -14.23 13.11 -8.84
C ARG A 70 -14.02 12.66 -10.27
#